data_AF-A0AAN5HYU0-F1
#
_entry.id   AF-A0AAN5HYU0-F1
#
_cell.length_a   1.000
_cell.length_b   1.000
_cell.length_c   1.000
_cell.angle_alpha   90.00
_cell.angle_beta   90.00
_cell.angle_gamma   90.00
#
_symmetry.space_group_name_H-M   'P 1'
#
loop_
_entity.id
_entity.type
_entity.pdbx_description
1 polymer ?
#
loop_
_entity_poly.entity_id
_entity_poly.type
_entity_poly.pdbx_seq_one_letter_code
_entity_poly.pdbx_strand_id
1 'polypeptide(L)'
;DCILNTSVIWADVESHLRAALNTDAKLGINKSVFDIGDGNGYMTCCGLITCDWVGAGADENLPATVVLKIPSILPLRTLNDTLPDGQKLDSADEDKWAFMDRQITGIHNTEVATYDFLKEFEGLAVPKCYYGTAKLAEQQESGQLCLEYVGNTTTMNFHE
;
A
#
# COMPACT_ATOMS: atom_id res chain seq x y z
N ASP A 1 0.44 -16.50 3.19
CA ASP A 1 -0.77 -15.66 3.28
C ASP A 1 -0.58 -14.38 2.50
N CYS A 2 -1.52 -14.10 1.61
CA CYS A 2 -1.55 -12.86 0.84
C CYS A 2 -2.16 -11.73 1.66
N ILE A 3 -1.75 -10.50 1.37
CA ILE A 3 -2.24 -9.29 2.03
C ILE A 3 -3.37 -8.68 1.20
N LEU A 4 -4.51 -8.41 1.84
CA LEU A 4 -5.68 -7.76 1.25
C LEU A 4 -6.18 -8.41 -0.05
N ASN A 5 -6.15 -9.74 -0.13
CA ASN A 5 -6.54 -10.52 -1.31
C ASN A 5 -5.76 -10.17 -2.60
N THR A 6 -4.57 -9.58 -2.47
CA THR A 6 -3.67 -9.29 -3.59
C THR A 6 -2.66 -10.43 -3.81
N SER A 7 -1.74 -10.27 -4.75
CA SER A 7 -0.58 -11.16 -4.93
C SER A 7 0.58 -10.86 -3.96
N VAL A 8 0.53 -9.77 -3.19
CA VAL A 8 1.56 -9.44 -2.20
C VAL A 8 1.47 -10.38 -1.01
N ILE A 9 2.60 -10.96 -0.61
CA ILE A 9 2.69 -11.86 0.55
C ILE A 9 3.50 -11.24 1.69
N TRP A 10 3.23 -11.70 2.92
CA TRP A 10 3.94 -11.23 4.11
C TRP A 10 5.46 -11.38 4.04
N ALA A 11 5.96 -12.44 3.40
CA ALA A 11 7.40 -12.69 3.29
C ALA A 11 8.12 -11.55 2.55
N ASP A 12 7.52 -11.04 1.47
CA ASP A 12 8.10 -9.96 0.68
C ASP A 12 8.05 -8.63 1.45
N VAL A 13 6.92 -8.32 2.08
CA VAL A 13 6.76 -7.12 2.91
C VAL A 13 7.73 -7.12 4.08
N GLU A 14 7.87 -8.23 4.79
CA GLU A 14 8.84 -8.37 5.88
C GLU A 14 10.27 -8.20 5.38
N SER A 15 10.63 -8.83 4.25
CA SER A 15 11.95 -8.72 3.65
C SER A 15 12.30 -7.27 3.32
N HIS A 16 11.40 -6.56 2.63
CA HIS A 16 11.59 -5.16 2.28
C HIS A 16 11.66 -4.24 3.50
N LEU A 17 10.76 -4.42 4.48
CA LEU A 17 10.78 -3.64 5.73
C LEU A 17 12.08 -3.83 6.50
N ARG A 18 12.53 -5.07 6.68
CA ARG A 18 13.75 -5.37 7.42
C ARG A 18 14.99 -4.81 6.73
N ALA A 19 15.05 -4.91 5.41
CA ALA A 19 16.11 -4.28 4.63
C ALA A 19 16.10 -2.75 4.79
N ALA A 20 14.92 -2.12 4.69
CA ALA A 20 14.76 -0.68 4.84
C ALA A 20 15.09 -0.16 6.25
N LEU A 21 14.77 -0.95 7.28
CA LEU A 21 15.00 -0.62 8.68
C LEU A 21 16.36 -1.09 9.20
N ASN A 22 17.11 -1.84 8.38
CA ASN A 22 18.39 -2.45 8.72
C ASN A 22 18.33 -3.21 10.07
N THR A 23 17.37 -4.14 10.18
CA THR A 23 17.13 -4.95 11.40
C THR A 23 17.07 -6.45 11.09
N ASP A 24 17.56 -7.23 12.05
CA ASP A 24 17.40 -8.70 12.07
C ASP A 24 16.10 -9.15 12.73
N ALA A 25 15.37 -8.23 13.40
CA ALA A 25 14.06 -8.49 13.98
C ALA A 25 13.06 -8.93 12.90
N LYS A 26 12.10 -9.76 13.31
CA LYS A 26 11.10 -10.35 12.41
C LYS A 26 9.69 -9.96 12.81
N LEU A 27 8.77 -9.97 11.86
CA LEU A 27 7.36 -9.77 12.18
C LEU A 27 6.82 -11.00 12.91
N GLY A 28 6.26 -10.77 14.10
CA GLY A 28 5.79 -11.79 15.01
C GLY A 28 4.52 -12.50 14.55
N ILE A 29 3.97 -13.33 15.43
CA ILE A 29 2.77 -14.12 15.12
C ILE A 29 1.50 -13.26 15.17
N ASN A 30 1.51 -12.14 15.90
CA ASN A 30 0.39 -11.22 16.02
C ASN A 30 0.44 -10.10 14.97
N LYS A 31 1.33 -10.19 13.98
CA LYS A 31 1.30 -9.30 12.83
C LYS A 31 -0.07 -9.38 12.16
N SER A 32 -0.58 -8.23 11.74
CA SER A 32 -1.92 -8.14 11.16
C SER A 32 -2.00 -7.01 10.14
N VAL A 33 -2.98 -7.11 9.27
CA VAL A 33 -3.34 -6.06 8.32
C VAL A 33 -4.80 -5.68 8.52
N PHE A 34 -5.05 -4.38 8.61
CA PHE A 34 -6.40 -3.80 8.60
C PHE A 34 -6.56 -2.94 7.34
N ASP A 35 -7.60 -3.16 6.54
CA ASP A 35 -7.85 -2.37 5.34
C ASP A 35 -8.38 -0.99 5.74
N ILE A 36 -7.53 0.03 5.60
CA ILE A 36 -7.88 1.43 5.82
C ILE A 36 -8.26 2.14 4.51
N GLY A 37 -8.13 1.45 3.38
CA GLY A 37 -8.52 1.92 2.06
C GLY A 37 -10.02 1.77 1.80
N ASP A 38 -10.59 0.67 2.29
CA ASP A 38 -12.00 0.34 2.12
C ASP A 38 -12.93 1.46 2.61
N GLY A 39 -13.94 1.79 1.79
CA GLY A 39 -14.89 2.87 2.04
C GLY A 39 -14.34 4.30 1.95
N ASN A 40 -13.02 4.50 1.83
CA ASN A 40 -12.38 5.83 1.85
C ASN A 40 -12.00 6.37 0.46
N GLY A 41 -12.52 5.75 -0.62
CA GLY A 41 -12.37 6.27 -1.98
C GLY A 41 -10.97 6.14 -2.59
N TYR A 42 -10.09 5.32 -1.99
CA TYR A 42 -8.77 5.05 -2.56
C TYR A 42 -8.87 4.11 -3.77
N MET A 43 -8.17 4.46 -4.84
CA MET A 43 -8.05 3.61 -6.05
C MET A 43 -7.06 2.45 -5.88
N THR A 44 -6.53 2.24 -4.68
CA THR A 44 -5.46 1.28 -4.37
C THR A 44 -5.78 0.60 -3.06
N CYS A 45 -5.30 -0.64 -2.86
CA CYS A 45 -5.44 -1.29 -1.55
C CYS A 45 -4.52 -0.59 -0.55
N CYS A 46 -5.04 -0.25 0.63
CA CYS A 46 -4.30 0.46 1.66
C CYS A 46 -4.44 -0.27 2.99
N GLY A 47 -3.38 -0.94 3.43
CA GLY A 47 -3.36 -1.72 4.66
C GLY A 47 -2.59 -1.02 5.77
N LEU A 48 -3.20 -0.88 6.95
CA LEU A 48 -2.48 -0.60 8.18
C LEU A 48 -1.92 -1.91 8.72
N ILE A 49 -0.60 -2.04 8.67
CA ILE A 49 0.12 -3.21 9.16
C ILE A 49 0.49 -2.97 10.63
N THR A 50 0.14 -3.90 11.50
CA THR A 50 0.74 -4.01 12.84
C THR A 50 1.92 -4.95 12.75
N CYS A 51 3.12 -4.49 13.11
CA CYS A 51 4.35 -5.21 12.82
C CYS A 51 4.67 -6.35 13.83
N ASP A 52 4.33 -6.17 15.11
CA ASP A 52 4.60 -7.16 16.17
C ASP A 52 6.07 -7.64 16.16
N TRP A 53 7.05 -6.72 16.18
CA TRP A 53 8.46 -7.07 16.03
C TRP A 53 8.95 -8.01 17.14
N VAL A 54 9.64 -9.08 16.75
CA VAL A 54 10.27 -10.06 17.64
C VAL A 54 11.77 -10.10 17.39
N GLY A 55 12.55 -10.04 18.47
CA GLY A 55 14.02 -10.09 18.42
C GLY A 55 14.69 -8.75 18.17
N ALA A 56 13.98 -7.64 18.28
CA ALA A 56 14.55 -6.29 18.19
C ALA A 56 15.56 -6.04 19.32
N GLY A 57 16.69 -5.43 18.98
CA GLY A 57 17.68 -4.96 19.96
C GLY A 57 17.14 -3.85 20.85
N ALA A 58 17.74 -3.65 22.02
CA ALA A 58 17.30 -2.63 22.98
C ALA A 58 17.36 -1.19 22.43
N ASP A 59 18.25 -0.94 21.46
CA ASP A 59 18.48 0.36 20.85
C ASP A 59 17.74 0.52 19.49
N GLU A 60 17.01 -0.50 19.04
CA GLU A 60 16.27 -0.43 17.78
C GLU A 60 14.93 0.28 17.96
N ASN A 61 14.75 1.40 17.25
CA ASN A 61 13.47 2.11 17.19
C ASN A 61 12.67 1.67 15.94
N LEU A 62 12.00 0.52 16.05
CA LEU A 62 11.20 -0.04 14.96
C LEU A 62 9.74 0.46 15.01
N PRO A 63 9.09 0.70 13.86
CA PRO A 63 7.71 1.17 13.84
C PRO A 63 6.76 0.08 14.32
N ALA A 64 5.87 0.43 15.26
CA ALA A 64 4.80 -0.48 15.70
C ALA A 64 3.78 -0.74 14.58
N THR A 65 3.54 0.27 13.74
CA THR A 65 2.62 0.23 12.61
C THR A 65 3.18 0.92 11.39
N VAL A 66 2.84 0.41 10.20
CA VAL A 66 3.17 1.02 8.91
C VAL A 66 1.97 0.96 7.97
N VAL A 67 1.92 1.85 6.97
CA VAL A 67 0.91 1.82 5.92
C VAL A 67 1.49 1.18 4.67
N LEU A 68 0.84 0.14 4.17
CA LEU A 68 1.19 -0.52 2.92
C LEU A 68 0.16 -0.18 1.84
N LYS A 69 0.60 0.47 0.77
CA LYS A 69 -0.21 0.68 -0.44
C LYS A 69 0.18 -0.33 -1.52
N ILE A 70 -0.82 -0.95 -2.15
CA ILE A 70 -0.65 -1.97 -3.21
C ILE A 70 -1.52 -1.59 -4.41
N PRO A 71 -0.94 -1.26 -5.58
CA PRO A 71 -1.69 -0.90 -6.78
C PRO A 71 -2.52 -2.09 -7.24
N SER A 72 -3.83 -1.92 -7.14
CA SER A 72 -4.80 -2.98 -7.40
C SER A 72 -6.10 -2.37 -7.86
N ILE A 73 -6.69 -2.93 -8.91
CA ILE A 73 -8.03 -2.58 -9.38
C ILE A 73 -9.14 -3.13 -8.45
N LEU A 74 -8.81 -4.03 -7.51
CA LEU A 74 -9.80 -4.71 -6.65
C LEU A 74 -10.73 -3.74 -5.91
N PRO A 75 -10.25 -2.67 -5.24
CA PRO A 75 -11.15 -1.75 -4.54
C PRO A 75 -12.16 -1.09 -5.47
N LEU A 76 -11.77 -0.76 -6.70
CA LEU A 76 -12.67 -0.15 -7.68
C LEU A 76 -13.69 -1.15 -8.21
N ARG A 77 -13.31 -2.43 -8.41
CA ARG A 77 -14.27 -3.49 -8.75
C ARG A 77 -15.27 -3.72 -7.61
N THR A 78 -14.80 -3.78 -6.36
CA THR A 78 -15.67 -3.90 -5.18
C THR A 78 -16.63 -2.72 -5.07
N LEU A 79 -16.16 -1.48 -5.24
CA LEU A 79 -17.02 -0.31 -5.27
C LEU A 79 -18.08 -0.43 -6.38
N ASN A 80 -17.66 -0.80 -7.60
CA ASN A 80 -18.55 -0.97 -8.73
C ASN A 80 -19.69 -1.98 -8.45
N ASP A 81 -19.39 -3.07 -7.76
CA ASP A 81 -20.40 -4.07 -7.42
C ASP A 81 -21.50 -3.52 -6.49
N THR A 82 -21.19 -2.47 -5.72
CA THR A 82 -22.13 -1.79 -4.80
C THR A 82 -22.97 -0.69 -5.47
N LEU A 83 -22.59 -0.21 -6.66
CA LEU A 83 -23.31 0.85 -7.36
C LEU A 83 -24.65 0.36 -7.93
N PRO A 84 -25.64 1.23 -8.20
CA PRO A 84 -26.84 0.85 -8.95
C PRO A 84 -26.51 0.45 -10.40
N ASP A 85 -27.28 -0.47 -11.01
CA ASP A 85 -26.97 -1.03 -12.34
C ASP A 85 -26.75 0.02 -13.46
N GLY A 86 -27.43 1.16 -13.40
CA GLY A 86 -27.24 2.27 -14.36
C GLY A 86 -25.95 3.09 -14.16
N GLN A 87 -25.19 2.83 -13.11
CA GLN A 87 -23.94 3.53 -12.75
C GLN A 87 -22.73 2.59 -12.71
N LYS A 88 -22.95 1.27 -12.84
CA LYS A 88 -21.87 0.29 -12.89
C LYS A 88 -21.10 0.42 -14.21
N LEU A 89 -19.78 0.30 -14.13
CA LEU A 89 -19.01 -0.28 -15.21
C LEU A 89 -19.47 -1.71 -15.45
N ASP A 90 -19.72 -2.03 -16.72
CA ASP A 90 -20.04 -3.39 -17.14
C ASP A 90 -18.89 -4.34 -16.79
N SER A 91 -19.18 -5.42 -16.07
CA SER A 91 -18.20 -6.44 -15.72
C SER A 91 -17.73 -7.25 -16.93
N ALA A 92 -18.47 -7.22 -18.05
CA ALA A 92 -18.04 -7.80 -19.32
C ALA A 92 -17.01 -6.93 -20.06
N ASP A 93 -16.80 -5.68 -19.64
CA ASP A 93 -15.86 -4.75 -20.27
C ASP A 93 -14.46 -4.85 -19.63
N GLU A 94 -13.86 -6.03 -19.76
CA GLU A 94 -12.53 -6.34 -19.21
C GLU A 94 -11.43 -5.43 -19.79
N ASP A 95 -11.61 -4.90 -21.01
CA ASP A 95 -10.68 -3.95 -21.62
C ASP A 95 -10.64 -2.61 -20.85
N LYS A 96 -11.80 -2.10 -20.40
CA LYS A 96 -11.84 -0.92 -19.52
C LYS A 96 -11.21 -1.19 -18.17
N TRP A 97 -11.47 -2.35 -17.57
CA TRP A 97 -10.84 -2.72 -16.30
C TRP A 97 -9.32 -2.82 -16.42
N ALA A 98 -8.83 -3.45 -17.49
CA ALA A 98 -7.40 -3.52 -17.79
C ALA A 98 -6.78 -2.14 -18.04
N PHE A 99 -7.51 -1.24 -18.69
CA PHE A 99 -7.08 0.15 -18.85
C PHE A 99 -6.95 0.85 -17.49
N MET A 100 -7.95 0.73 -16.61
CA MET A 100 -7.90 1.31 -15.26
C MET A 100 -6.76 0.72 -14.41
N ASP A 101 -6.53 -0.59 -14.45
CA ASP A 101 -5.43 -1.24 -13.72
C ASP A 101 -4.06 -0.69 -14.17
N ARG A 102 -3.89 -0.44 -15.48
CA ARG A 102 -2.68 0.22 -16.02
C ARG A 102 -2.55 1.66 -15.51
N GLN A 103 -3.64 2.42 -15.42
CA GLN A 103 -3.61 3.79 -14.88
C GLN A 103 -3.23 3.79 -13.40
N ILE A 104 -3.85 2.92 -12.58
CA ILE A 104 -3.52 2.76 -11.16
C ILE A 104 -2.04 2.41 -10.98
N THR A 105 -1.54 1.50 -11.80
CA THR A 105 -0.12 1.14 -11.82
C THR A 105 0.78 2.34 -12.15
N GLY A 106 0.42 3.15 -13.14
CA GLY A 106 1.16 4.36 -13.50
C GLY A 106 1.18 5.41 -12.38
N ILE A 107 0.04 5.61 -11.71
CA ILE A 107 -0.08 6.50 -10.54
C ILE A 107 0.82 6.02 -9.40
N HIS A 108 0.76 4.72 -9.08
CA HIS A 108 1.62 4.11 -8.05
C HIS A 108 3.10 4.29 -8.35
N ASN A 109 3.53 3.98 -9.57
CA ASN A 109 4.94 4.13 -9.97
C ASN A 109 5.39 5.60 -9.88
N THR A 110 4.49 6.54 -10.19
CA THR A 110 4.74 7.98 -10.02
C THR A 110 4.86 8.37 -8.54
N GLU A 111 4.00 7.82 -7.67
CA GLU A 111 4.07 8.03 -6.21
C GLU A 111 5.39 7.49 -5.64
N VAL A 112 5.80 6.28 -6.03
CA VAL A 112 7.09 5.68 -5.66
C VAL A 112 8.25 6.60 -6.09
N ALA A 113 8.28 7.04 -7.34
CA ALA A 113 9.32 7.94 -7.85
C ALA A 113 9.31 9.30 -7.13
N THR A 114 8.13 9.77 -6.72
CA THR A 114 7.99 11.02 -5.96
C THR A 114 8.63 10.88 -4.58
N TYR A 115 8.34 9.81 -3.83
CA TYR A 115 9.00 9.58 -2.55
C TYR A 115 10.52 9.36 -2.69
N ASP A 116 10.95 8.69 -3.76
CA ASP A 116 12.37 8.53 -4.05
C ASP A 116 13.07 9.87 -4.31
N PHE A 117 12.40 10.81 -4.96
CA PHE A 117 12.90 12.17 -5.14
C PHE A 117 12.86 12.99 -3.84
N LEU A 118 11.76 12.91 -3.08
CA LEU A 118 11.56 13.71 -1.87
C LEU A 118 12.54 13.34 -0.74
N LYS A 119 13.10 12.13 -0.74
CA LYS A 119 14.08 11.69 0.27
C LYS A 119 15.37 12.54 0.32
N GLU A 120 15.66 13.28 -0.76
CA GLU A 120 16.83 14.16 -0.87
C GLU A 120 16.67 15.47 -0.08
N PHE A 121 15.47 15.75 0.45
CA PHE A 121 15.16 16.98 1.16
C PHE A 121 14.86 16.72 2.64
N GLU A 122 15.36 17.61 3.50
CA GLU A 122 15.08 17.58 4.93
C GLU A 122 13.90 18.51 5.31
N GLY A 123 13.23 18.21 6.42
CA GLY A 123 12.19 19.07 6.99
C GLY A 123 10.85 19.07 6.23
N LEU A 124 10.65 18.13 5.31
CA LEU A 124 9.38 17.98 4.62
C LEU A 124 8.30 17.40 5.54
N ALA A 125 7.10 17.98 5.49
CA ALA A 125 5.91 17.47 6.17
C ALA A 125 5.24 16.36 5.33
N VAL A 126 5.98 15.29 5.03
CA VAL A 126 5.48 14.10 4.33
C VAL A 126 5.77 12.86 5.18
N PRO A 127 4.91 11.82 5.12
CA PRO A 127 5.18 10.57 5.82
C PRO A 127 6.54 9.98 5.41
N LYS A 128 7.30 9.44 6.35
CA LYS A 128 8.53 8.72 6.00
C LYS A 128 8.21 7.54 5.09
N CYS A 129 8.89 7.43 3.95
CA CYS A 129 8.85 6.23 3.12
C CYS A 129 9.90 5.24 3.63
N TYR A 130 9.47 4.04 4.02
CA TYR A 130 10.39 2.96 4.37
C TYR A 130 10.95 2.29 3.12
N TYR A 131 10.06 1.95 2.17
CA TYR A 131 10.46 1.43 0.86
C TYR A 131 9.36 1.64 -0.17
N GLY A 132 9.74 1.63 -1.44
CA GLY A 132 8.82 1.59 -2.57
C GLY A 132 9.35 0.68 -3.67
N THR A 133 8.48 -0.16 -4.22
CA THR A 133 8.75 -0.97 -5.41
C THR A 133 7.76 -0.61 -6.50
N ALA A 134 8.28 -0.25 -7.67
CA ALA A 134 7.46 -0.04 -8.85
C ALA A 134 6.92 -1.38 -9.36
N LYS A 135 5.72 -1.37 -9.92
CA LYS A 135 5.19 -2.52 -10.68
C LYS A 135 5.68 -2.38 -12.13
N LEU A 136 6.60 -3.24 -12.53
CA LEU A 136 7.12 -3.28 -13.90
C LEU A 136 6.32 -4.30 -14.72
N ALA A 137 6.00 -3.96 -15.98
CA ALA A 137 5.15 -4.80 -16.84
C ALA A 137 5.72 -6.21 -17.09
N GLU A 138 7.03 -6.37 -16.95
CA GLU A 138 7.76 -7.63 -17.18
C GLU A 138 7.91 -8.48 -15.92
N GLN A 139 7.59 -7.93 -14.74
CA GLN A 139 7.77 -8.60 -13.45
C GLN A 139 6.43 -9.07 -12.90
N GLN A 140 6.42 -10.28 -12.38
CA GLN A 140 5.25 -10.86 -11.72
C GLN A 140 4.99 -10.25 -10.32
N GLU A 141 5.99 -9.53 -9.78
CA GLU A 141 5.92 -8.87 -8.49
C GLU A 141 4.96 -7.67 -8.53
N SER A 142 4.11 -7.58 -7.51
CA SER A 142 3.21 -6.44 -7.33
C SER A 142 3.96 -5.27 -6.74
N GLY A 143 3.72 -4.07 -7.29
CA GLY A 143 4.26 -2.84 -6.73
C GLY A 143 3.81 -2.66 -5.28
N GLN A 144 4.64 -2.03 -4.46
CA GLN A 144 4.37 -1.77 -3.05
C GLN A 144 4.90 -0.40 -2.68
N LEU A 145 4.23 0.28 -1.76
CA LEU A 145 4.74 1.50 -1.15
C LEU A 145 4.45 1.44 0.34
N CYS A 146 5.50 1.43 1.16
CA CYS A 146 5.39 1.32 2.60
C CYS A 146 5.79 2.62 3.26
N LEU A 147 4.85 3.22 3.96
CA LEU A 147 4.93 4.54 4.55
C LEU A 147 4.74 4.48 6.06
N GLU A 148 5.24 5.51 6.73
CA GLU A 148 4.89 5.82 8.11
C GLU A 148 3.38 5.98 8.26
N TYR A 149 2.84 5.39 9.33
CA TYR A 149 1.47 5.68 9.74
C TYR A 149 1.42 7.00 10.50
N VAL A 150 0.77 8.01 9.91
CA VAL A 150 0.54 9.30 10.56
C VAL A 150 -0.85 9.29 11.20
N GLY A 151 -0.88 9.11 12.52
CA GLY A 151 -2.11 9.15 13.31
C GLY A 151 -2.68 10.55 13.50
N ASN A 152 -3.89 10.62 14.07
CA ASN A 152 -4.63 11.88 14.34
C ASN A 152 -4.82 12.78 13.11
N THR A 153 -5.02 12.16 11.95
CA THR A 153 -5.29 12.83 10.67
C THR A 153 -6.78 12.93 10.40
N THR A 154 -7.17 13.88 9.56
CA THR A 154 -8.53 14.00 9.01
C THR A 154 -8.48 13.60 7.54
N THR A 155 -9.30 12.64 7.14
CA THR A 155 -9.45 12.28 5.72
C THR A 155 -10.11 13.46 5.00
N MET A 156 -9.40 14.10 4.08
CA MET A 156 -10.03 15.01 3.12
C MET A 156 -10.68 14.17 2.02
N ASN A 157 -12.01 14.11 2.01
CA ASN A 157 -12.74 13.56 0.88
C ASN A 157 -12.84 14.63 -0.22
N PHE A 158 -12.77 14.22 -1.49
CA PHE A 158 -12.97 15.14 -2.63
C PHE A 158 -14.39 15.73 -2.70
N HIS A 159 -15.31 15.22 -1.87
CA HIS A 159 -16.66 15.73 -1.68
C HIS A 159 -16.89 16.02 -0.19
N GLU A 160 -16.64 17.26 0.20
CA GLU A 160 -17.22 17.90 1.39
C GLU A 160 -18.03 19.12 0.94
#